data_AF-A0A4Z1FEU4-F1
#
_entry.id   AF-A0A4Z1FEU4-F1
#
_cell.length_a   1.000
_cell.length_b   1.000
_cell.length_c   1.000
_cell.angle_alpha   90.00
_cell.angle_beta   90.00
_cell.angle_gamma   90.00
#
_symmetry.space_group_name_H-M   'P 1'
#
loop_
_entity.id
_entity.type
_entity.pdbx_description
1 polymer ?
#
loop_
_entity_poly.entity_id
_entity_poly.type
_entity_poly.pdbx_seq_one_letter_code
_entity_poly.pdbx_strand_id
1 'polypeptide(L)'
;MRLLENNDNGEVRLTKNSVVDIPRYAILSHTWGTDEEEVAFKDIIEGIGKSKAGYKKIHFCGEQAKRDGIRYFWVDTCCIDKSNNSELTEAINSMFHWYRDAEKCYVYLSDVSSSTRNNDQNSHQPSWESAFRRSKWFTRGWTLQELIAPISVEFFSKEWERLGDKTSLKQYIHEITGISVKALERVSLSDFTVDERFSWAEKRMTTRIEDNAYSLLGIFDIYMTLIYGEGRENALRRLRHKIDKALKNSVNPNRAPYQTRLLKIDSTFAQEDNGYWQLIDATGDGKPDLVYIKNKNTGSGYVEIHIASSYSNFQTRILEVATTFVEEDNGTWRLFKSSNSALPDLIYIKTQDTPSGKVEVHIASGASMYKTRSLEVTTSFQNENKQDGQWNVYDYNGDGKPDLVFIKTENTGTGTTEVFVASGSSNYQERLISTGTVFPIENNRFWQLGPYSINGDLIYIKDANTVTGTIEVHIASRASGYQTKLLGVGSTFAQEQNGFWQLIDFNADGKLDLTYIKFQNAESNTVEIHVASGWF
;
A
#
# COMPACT_ATOMS: atom_id res chain seq x y z
N MET A 1 9.50 33.63 -4.84
CA MET A 1 8.06 33.75 -5.13
C MET A 1 7.71 35.19 -5.46
N ARG A 2 6.91 35.42 -6.52
CA ARG A 2 6.29 36.72 -6.83
C ARG A 2 4.82 36.67 -6.42
N LEU A 3 4.30 37.78 -5.89
CA LEU A 3 2.90 37.91 -5.46
C LEU A 3 2.20 39.00 -6.30
N LEU A 4 0.88 39.04 -6.19
CA LEU A 4 0.02 40.11 -6.69
C LEU A 4 -0.45 40.97 -5.53
N GLU A 5 -0.63 42.26 -5.79
CA GLU A 5 -1.35 43.17 -4.91
C GLU A 5 -2.28 44.06 -5.74
N ASN A 6 -3.38 44.49 -5.13
CA ASN A 6 -4.21 45.56 -5.68
C ASN A 6 -3.59 46.89 -5.29
N ASN A 7 -3.26 47.74 -6.27
CA ASN A 7 -2.83 49.11 -6.00
C ASN A 7 -4.01 49.97 -5.50
N ASP A 8 -3.74 51.22 -5.10
CA ASP A 8 -4.75 52.15 -4.59
C ASP A 8 -5.90 52.44 -5.59
N ASN A 9 -5.66 52.17 -6.88
CA ASN A 9 -6.66 52.32 -7.95
C ASN A 9 -7.41 51.00 -8.26
N GLY A 10 -7.19 49.94 -7.48
CA GLY A 10 -7.80 48.63 -7.68
C GLY A 10 -7.18 47.81 -8.83
N GLU A 11 -6.02 48.21 -9.36
CA GLU A 11 -5.34 47.44 -10.39
C GLU A 11 -4.35 46.44 -9.81
N VAL A 12 -4.36 45.25 -10.38
CA VAL A 12 -3.46 44.14 -10.02
C VAL A 12 -2.04 44.43 -10.53
N ARG A 13 -1.04 44.33 -9.65
CA ARG A 13 0.39 44.44 -10.00
C ARG A 13 1.21 43.34 -9.35
N LEU A 14 2.31 42.95 -10.00
CA LEU A 14 3.26 41.96 -9.50
C LEU A 14 4.30 42.61 -8.57
N THR A 15 4.61 41.93 -7.46
CA THR A 15 5.74 42.27 -6.59
C THR A 15 7.06 41.82 -7.24
N LYS A 16 8.18 42.28 -6.67
CA LYS A 16 9.49 41.69 -6.97
C LYS A 16 9.53 40.22 -6.52
N ASN A 17 10.35 39.42 -7.19
CA ASN A 17 10.59 38.04 -6.78
C ASN A 17 11.43 38.04 -5.49
N SER A 18 10.93 37.41 -4.43
CA SER A 18 11.59 37.32 -3.11
C SER A 18 11.63 35.87 -2.62
N VAL A 19 12.71 35.50 -1.93
CA VAL A 19 12.91 34.16 -1.32
C VAL A 19 13.21 34.21 0.18
N VAL A 20 13.45 35.37 0.78
CA VAL A 20 13.93 35.50 2.17
C VAL A 20 12.89 36.12 3.11
N ASP A 21 11.83 36.74 2.57
CA ASP A 21 10.75 37.35 3.36
C ASP A 21 9.47 37.38 2.50
N ILE A 22 8.65 36.33 2.61
CA ILE A 22 7.38 36.22 1.88
C ILE A 22 6.28 36.74 2.83
N PRO A 23 5.63 37.88 2.52
CA PRO A 23 4.60 38.44 3.38
C PRO A 23 3.35 37.56 3.36
N ARG A 24 2.47 37.68 4.37
CA ARG A 24 1.16 36.99 4.40
C ARG A 24 0.40 37.16 3.08
N TYR A 25 -0.05 36.05 2.51
CA TYR A 25 -0.73 36.03 1.21
C TYR A 25 -1.85 35.00 1.16
N ALA A 26 -2.83 35.26 0.28
CA ALA A 26 -3.82 34.30 -0.15
C ALA A 26 -3.36 33.59 -1.43
N ILE A 27 -3.87 32.40 -1.71
CA ILE A 27 -3.52 31.64 -2.91
C ILE A 27 -4.77 31.19 -3.65
N LEU A 28 -4.77 31.27 -4.97
CA LEU A 28 -5.89 30.84 -5.82
C LEU A 28 -5.67 29.43 -6.34
N SER A 29 -6.61 28.54 -6.04
CA SER A 29 -6.75 27.24 -6.70
C SER A 29 -7.92 27.27 -7.67
N HIS A 30 -7.72 26.80 -8.90
CA HIS A 30 -8.73 26.87 -9.96
C HIS A 30 -8.41 25.90 -11.10
N THR A 31 -9.37 25.71 -12.01
CA THR A 31 -9.15 25.00 -13.27
C THR A 31 -8.78 25.99 -14.38
N TRP A 32 -7.73 25.68 -15.14
CA TRP A 32 -7.33 26.51 -16.28
C TRP A 32 -8.36 26.43 -17.41
N GLY A 33 -8.59 27.57 -18.09
CA GLY A 33 -9.27 27.67 -19.39
C GLY A 33 -8.34 27.31 -20.55
N THR A 34 -8.65 27.78 -21.76
CA THR A 34 -7.70 27.66 -22.89
C THR A 34 -6.54 28.63 -22.74
N ASP A 35 -5.41 28.36 -23.39
CA ASP A 35 -4.21 29.21 -23.29
C ASP A 35 -4.49 30.68 -23.72
N GLU A 36 -5.43 30.90 -24.62
CA GLU A 36 -5.85 32.23 -25.08
C GLU A 36 -6.70 32.98 -24.04
N GLU A 37 -7.46 32.24 -23.23
CA GLU A 37 -8.29 32.78 -22.15
C GLU A 37 -7.46 33.08 -20.90
N GLU A 38 -6.31 32.42 -20.74
CA GLU A 38 -5.48 32.49 -19.56
C GLU A 38 -4.59 33.75 -19.49
N VAL A 39 -4.52 34.35 -18.31
CA VAL A 39 -3.66 35.52 -18.05
C VAL A 39 -2.30 35.00 -17.59
N ALA A 40 -1.30 35.17 -18.44
CA ALA A 40 0.09 34.82 -18.21
C ALA A 40 0.85 35.96 -17.54
N PHE A 41 2.07 35.67 -17.07
CA PHE A 41 2.97 36.65 -16.46
C PHE A 41 3.16 37.89 -17.34
N LYS A 42 3.45 37.68 -18.63
CA LYS A 42 3.68 38.76 -19.60
C LYS A 42 2.46 39.68 -19.77
N ASP A 43 1.25 39.13 -19.69
CA ASP A 43 0.01 39.91 -19.84
C ASP A 43 -0.18 40.92 -18.68
N ILE A 44 0.28 40.58 -17.48
CA ILE A 44 0.26 41.48 -16.32
C ILE A 44 1.32 42.58 -16.48
N ILE A 45 2.52 42.21 -16.93
CA ILE A 45 3.62 43.16 -17.16
C ILE A 45 3.25 44.19 -18.25
N GLU A 46 2.60 43.75 -19.32
CA GLU A 46 2.20 44.59 -20.45
C GLU A 46 0.86 45.30 -20.22
N GLY A 47 0.15 44.99 -19.14
CA GLY A 47 -1.15 45.60 -18.80
C GLY A 47 -2.31 45.15 -19.71
N ILE A 48 -2.14 44.09 -20.48
CA ILE A 48 -3.14 43.58 -21.44
C ILE A 48 -4.04 42.48 -20.87
N GLY A 49 -3.74 41.96 -19.67
CA GLY A 49 -4.48 40.84 -19.08
C GLY A 49 -5.98 41.09 -18.82
N LYS A 50 -6.41 42.34 -18.64
CA LYS A 50 -7.81 42.70 -18.31
C LYS A 50 -8.82 42.30 -19.39
N SER A 51 -8.39 42.16 -20.65
CA SER A 51 -9.28 41.77 -21.76
C SER A 51 -9.52 40.26 -21.83
N LYS A 52 -8.74 39.45 -21.11
CA LYS A 52 -8.84 37.99 -21.14
C LYS A 52 -9.89 37.47 -20.17
N ALA A 53 -10.61 36.42 -20.56
CA ALA A 53 -11.65 35.81 -19.72
C ALA A 53 -11.11 35.32 -18.36
N GLY A 54 -9.89 34.80 -18.34
CA GLY A 54 -9.18 34.35 -17.13
C GLY A 54 -8.86 35.48 -16.14
N TYR A 55 -9.03 36.75 -16.49
CA TYR A 55 -8.86 37.85 -15.54
C TYR A 55 -9.91 37.82 -14.41
N LYS A 56 -11.10 37.28 -14.67
CA LYS A 56 -12.20 37.21 -13.69
C LYS A 56 -11.79 36.51 -12.40
N LYS A 57 -11.03 35.41 -12.48
CA LYS A 57 -10.56 34.65 -11.31
C LYS A 57 -9.45 35.36 -10.54
N ILE A 58 -8.60 36.14 -11.22
CA ILE A 58 -7.57 36.98 -10.59
C ILE A 58 -8.24 38.10 -9.81
N HIS A 59 -9.20 38.78 -10.44
CA HIS A 59 -9.99 39.83 -9.79
C HIS A 59 -10.76 39.29 -8.59
N PHE A 60 -11.41 38.13 -8.74
CA PHE A 60 -12.04 37.42 -7.62
C PHE A 60 -11.09 37.20 -6.44
N CYS A 61 -9.90 36.63 -6.71
CA CYS A 61 -8.93 36.33 -5.67
C CYS A 61 -8.48 37.60 -4.93
N GLY A 62 -8.18 38.67 -5.68
CA GLY A 62 -7.78 39.96 -5.10
C GLY A 62 -8.89 40.60 -4.24
N GLU A 63 -10.14 40.58 -4.72
CA GLU A 63 -11.27 41.11 -3.95
C GLU A 63 -11.56 40.27 -2.70
N GLN A 64 -11.47 38.94 -2.78
CA GLN A 64 -11.69 38.06 -1.63
C GLN A 64 -10.54 38.18 -0.61
N ALA A 65 -9.29 38.27 -1.06
CA ALA A 65 -8.14 38.54 -0.20
C ALA A 65 -8.30 39.88 0.54
N LYS A 66 -8.72 40.92 -0.17
CA LYS A 66 -9.00 42.25 0.42
C LYS A 66 -10.09 42.19 1.49
N ARG A 67 -11.19 41.46 1.26
CA ARG A 67 -12.27 41.25 2.25
C ARG A 67 -11.77 40.55 3.50
N ASP A 68 -10.82 39.63 3.35
CA ASP A 68 -10.21 38.89 4.45
C ASP A 68 -9.01 39.64 5.09
N GLY A 69 -8.73 40.88 4.67
CA GLY A 69 -7.63 41.69 5.21
C GLY A 69 -6.23 41.24 4.76
N ILE A 70 -6.13 40.46 3.69
CA ILE A 70 -4.89 39.95 3.14
C ILE A 70 -4.48 40.81 1.93
N ARG A 71 -3.35 41.51 2.05
CA ARG A 71 -2.87 42.44 1.01
C ARG A 71 -2.39 41.74 -0.25
N TYR A 72 -1.67 40.63 -0.09
CA TYR A 72 -1.01 39.94 -1.18
C TYR A 72 -1.75 38.66 -1.56
N PHE A 73 -1.72 38.29 -2.82
CA PHE A 73 -2.28 37.03 -3.26
C PHE A 73 -1.45 36.40 -4.39
N TRP A 74 -1.64 35.12 -4.65
CA TRP A 74 -0.86 34.38 -5.64
C TRP A 74 -1.75 33.59 -6.59
N VAL A 75 -1.38 33.62 -7.87
CA VAL A 75 -2.03 32.87 -8.96
C VAL A 75 -0.94 32.31 -9.87
N ASP A 76 -0.88 30.99 -9.99
CA ASP A 76 0.16 30.24 -10.74
C ASP A 76 0.31 30.69 -12.20
N THR A 77 -0.78 31.07 -12.87
CA THR A 77 -0.77 31.43 -14.29
C THR A 77 0.05 32.69 -14.56
N CYS A 78 0.04 33.66 -13.65
CA CYS A 78 0.70 34.96 -13.86
C CYS A 78 1.78 35.31 -12.82
N CYS A 79 1.86 34.59 -11.70
CA CYS A 79 2.93 34.80 -10.71
C CYS A 79 4.23 34.04 -11.06
N ILE A 80 4.18 33.08 -11.98
CA ILE A 80 5.34 32.32 -12.47
C ILE A 80 5.63 32.77 -13.91
N ASP A 81 6.87 33.15 -14.21
CA ASP A 81 7.31 33.26 -15.60
C ASP A 81 7.60 31.87 -16.18
N LYS A 82 6.57 31.28 -16.79
CA LYS A 82 6.65 29.96 -17.43
C LYS A 82 7.59 29.93 -18.66
N SER A 83 8.04 31.09 -19.17
CA SER A 83 9.04 31.14 -20.24
C SER A 83 10.48 30.96 -19.73
N ASN A 84 10.68 31.13 -18.42
CA ASN A 84 11.94 30.88 -17.75
C ASN A 84 11.96 29.48 -17.13
N ASN A 85 12.65 28.54 -17.79
CA ASN A 85 12.71 27.13 -17.35
C ASN A 85 13.27 26.94 -15.94
N SER A 86 14.23 27.78 -15.52
CA SER A 86 14.79 27.72 -14.16
C SER A 86 13.74 28.10 -13.13
N GLU A 87 13.01 29.20 -13.38
CA GLU A 87 11.92 29.62 -12.50
C GLU A 87 10.78 28.61 -12.49
N LEU A 88 10.39 28.05 -13.63
CA LEU A 88 9.36 27.03 -13.73
C LEU A 88 9.72 25.77 -12.91
N THR A 89 10.98 25.33 -12.98
CA THR A 89 11.47 24.17 -12.24
C THR A 89 11.47 24.42 -10.74
N GLU A 90 11.94 25.61 -10.31
CA GLU A 90 11.89 26.03 -8.91
C GLU A 90 10.45 26.11 -8.40
N ALA A 91 9.56 26.69 -9.21
CA ALA A 91 8.16 26.86 -8.87
C ALA A 91 7.43 25.53 -8.67
N ILE A 92 7.63 24.56 -9.57
CA ILE A 92 7.02 23.24 -9.45
C ILE A 92 7.50 22.50 -8.19
N ASN A 93 8.81 22.57 -7.89
CA ASN A 93 9.35 21.95 -6.66
C ASN A 93 8.89 22.69 -5.38
N SER A 94 8.50 23.96 -5.49
CA SER A 94 8.08 24.79 -4.35
C SER A 94 6.55 24.88 -4.18
N MET A 95 5.76 24.44 -5.17
CA MET A 95 4.32 24.71 -5.22
C MET A 95 3.57 24.22 -3.98
N PHE A 96 3.86 23.00 -3.53
CA PHE A 96 3.27 22.45 -2.30
C PHE A 96 3.54 23.35 -1.08
N HIS A 97 4.77 23.84 -0.94
CA HIS A 97 5.16 24.73 0.15
C HIS A 97 4.41 26.06 0.05
N TRP A 98 4.27 26.62 -1.16
CA TRP A 98 3.51 27.85 -1.38
C TRP A 98 2.02 27.69 -1.07
N TYR A 99 1.43 26.53 -1.31
CA TYR A 99 0.06 26.25 -0.88
C TYR A 99 -0.05 26.03 0.63
N ARG A 100 0.90 25.30 1.23
CA ARG A 100 0.97 25.06 2.67
C ARG A 100 1.09 26.35 3.49
N ASP A 101 1.95 27.25 3.04
CA ASP A 101 2.33 28.46 3.77
C ASP A 101 1.38 29.65 3.48
N ALA A 102 0.43 29.48 2.54
CA ALA A 102 -0.62 30.47 2.29
C ALA A 102 -1.58 30.58 3.47
N GLU A 103 -2.01 31.80 3.79
CA GLU A 103 -2.96 32.03 4.88
C GLU A 103 -4.36 31.49 4.55
N LYS A 104 -4.79 31.70 3.30
CA LYS A 104 -6.03 31.17 2.76
C LYS A 104 -5.84 30.69 1.33
N CYS A 105 -6.35 29.49 1.03
CA CYS A 105 -6.53 29.00 -0.32
C CYS A 105 -7.98 29.20 -0.75
N TYR A 106 -8.20 30.02 -1.77
CA TYR A 106 -9.51 30.21 -2.38
C TYR A 106 -9.64 29.29 -3.58
N VAL A 107 -10.59 28.35 -3.51
CA VAL A 107 -10.94 27.46 -4.62
C VAL A 107 -12.08 28.09 -5.41
N TYR A 108 -11.80 28.56 -6.62
CA TYR A 108 -12.81 29.12 -7.53
C TYR A 108 -13.33 28.06 -8.49
N LEU A 109 -14.60 27.66 -8.32
CA LEU A 109 -15.26 26.63 -9.12
C LEU A 109 -16.11 27.28 -10.22
N SER A 110 -15.51 27.48 -11.40
CA SER A 110 -16.20 28.12 -12.54
C SER A 110 -17.39 27.32 -13.09
N ASP A 111 -17.47 26.03 -12.79
CA ASP A 111 -18.52 25.10 -13.22
C ASP A 111 -19.58 24.82 -12.15
N VAL A 112 -19.52 25.49 -11.00
CA VAL A 112 -20.50 25.36 -9.92
C VAL A 112 -21.26 26.68 -9.75
N SER A 113 -22.59 26.61 -9.79
CA SER A 113 -23.48 27.75 -9.54
C SER A 113 -24.23 27.56 -8.24
N SER A 114 -24.36 28.63 -7.46
CA SER A 114 -25.16 28.63 -6.22
C SER A 114 -26.66 28.83 -6.47
N SER A 115 -27.05 29.28 -7.67
CA SER A 115 -28.41 29.74 -7.99
C SER A 115 -29.31 28.69 -8.67
N THR A 116 -29.00 27.39 -8.58
CA THR A 116 -29.85 26.35 -9.17
C THR A 116 -31.24 26.33 -8.49
N ARG A 117 -32.30 26.64 -9.25
CA ARG A 117 -33.68 26.54 -8.78
C ARG A 117 -34.05 25.07 -8.58
N ASN A 118 -34.00 24.57 -7.35
CA ASN A 118 -34.66 23.32 -6.98
C ASN A 118 -36.16 23.60 -6.85
N ASN A 119 -36.98 22.98 -7.71
CA ASN A 119 -38.44 23.02 -7.58
C ASN A 119 -38.97 22.12 -6.44
N ASP A 120 -38.09 21.36 -5.78
CA ASP A 120 -38.43 20.50 -4.65
C ASP A 120 -38.08 21.16 -3.31
N GLN A 121 -39.08 21.82 -2.70
CA GLN A 121 -38.99 22.47 -1.38
C GLN A 121 -38.73 21.51 -0.21
N ASN A 122 -38.65 20.19 -0.44
CA ASN A 122 -38.45 19.16 0.59
C ASN A 122 -37.04 18.55 0.64
N SER A 123 -36.10 19.01 -0.21
CA SER A 123 -34.71 18.52 -0.17
C SER A 123 -33.88 19.27 0.88
N HIS A 124 -33.31 18.55 1.84
CA HIS A 124 -32.37 19.11 2.84
C HIS A 124 -30.96 19.37 2.26
N GLN A 125 -30.76 19.22 0.95
CA GLN A 125 -29.47 19.34 0.29
C GLN A 125 -29.29 20.72 -0.37
N PRO A 126 -28.10 21.33 -0.31
CA PRO A 126 -27.81 22.58 -1.01
C PRO A 126 -28.01 22.44 -2.52
N SER A 127 -28.59 23.47 -3.16
CA SER A 127 -28.84 23.52 -4.62
C SER A 127 -27.58 23.33 -5.49
N TRP A 128 -26.41 23.59 -4.93
CA TRP A 128 -25.11 23.48 -5.59
C TRP A 128 -24.45 22.11 -5.43
N GLU A 129 -24.91 21.24 -4.51
CA GLU A 129 -24.21 19.99 -4.13
C GLU A 129 -23.93 19.10 -5.34
N SER A 130 -24.94 18.91 -6.18
CA SER A 130 -24.84 18.12 -7.41
C SER A 130 -23.78 18.64 -8.37
N ALA A 131 -23.67 19.96 -8.54
CA ALA A 131 -22.67 20.57 -9.41
C ALA A 131 -21.27 20.48 -8.80
N PHE A 132 -21.16 20.68 -7.48
CA PHE A 132 -19.91 20.54 -6.73
C PHE A 132 -19.31 19.14 -6.86
N ARG A 133 -20.12 18.09 -6.67
CA ARG A 133 -19.69 16.69 -6.83
C ARG A 133 -19.17 16.36 -8.23
N ARG A 134 -19.62 17.09 -9.26
CA ARG A 134 -19.20 16.90 -10.66
C ARG A 134 -18.15 17.91 -11.12
N SER A 135 -17.66 18.78 -10.24
CA SER A 135 -16.75 19.83 -10.65
C SER A 135 -15.46 19.23 -11.20
N LYS A 136 -15.01 19.77 -12.34
CA LYS A 136 -13.74 19.41 -12.98
C LYS A 136 -12.55 19.65 -12.06
N TRP A 137 -12.68 20.52 -11.05
CA TRP A 137 -11.62 20.79 -10.10
C TRP A 137 -11.13 19.53 -9.37
N PHE A 138 -12.03 18.61 -9.02
CA PHE A 138 -11.67 17.36 -8.35
C PHE A 138 -10.92 16.35 -9.24
N THR A 139 -10.95 16.54 -10.57
CA THR A 139 -10.31 15.63 -11.53
C THR A 139 -8.99 16.16 -12.07
N ARG A 140 -8.51 17.32 -11.63
CA ARG A 140 -7.19 17.86 -12.05
C ARG A 140 -6.08 17.34 -11.15
N GLY A 141 -4.92 17.00 -11.72
CA GLY A 141 -3.78 16.47 -10.97
C GLY A 141 -3.25 17.44 -9.93
N TRP A 142 -2.95 18.68 -10.35
CA TRP A 142 -2.37 19.71 -9.48
C TRP A 142 -3.27 20.08 -8.30
N THR A 143 -4.59 20.09 -8.46
CA THR A 143 -5.53 20.46 -7.38
C THR A 143 -5.48 19.53 -6.17
N LEU A 144 -4.83 18.36 -6.27
CA LEU A 144 -4.59 17.48 -5.12
C LEU A 144 -3.75 18.16 -4.05
N GLN A 145 -2.58 18.68 -4.42
CA GLN A 145 -1.73 19.38 -3.46
C GLN A 145 -2.35 20.72 -3.02
N GLU A 146 -3.12 21.37 -3.89
CA GLU A 146 -3.83 22.62 -3.58
C GLU A 146 -4.96 22.41 -2.55
N LEU A 147 -5.47 21.18 -2.43
CA LEU A 147 -6.43 20.77 -1.41
C LEU A 147 -5.74 20.37 -0.10
N ILE A 148 -4.69 19.56 -0.22
CA ILE A 148 -4.05 18.88 0.91
C ILE A 148 -3.12 19.82 1.66
N ALA A 149 -2.27 20.56 0.95
CA ALA A 149 -1.21 21.36 1.55
C ALA A 149 -1.73 22.52 2.42
N PRO A 150 -2.71 23.34 1.98
CA PRO A 150 -3.11 24.52 2.75
C PRO A 150 -3.82 24.17 4.05
N ILE A 151 -3.57 25.00 5.06
CA ILE A 151 -4.29 25.00 6.33
C ILE A 151 -5.77 25.34 6.10
N SER A 152 -6.06 26.44 5.41
CA SER A 152 -7.41 26.90 5.11
C SER A 152 -7.71 26.80 3.62
N VAL A 153 -8.80 26.12 3.28
CA VAL A 153 -9.31 26.00 1.90
C VAL A 153 -10.78 26.36 1.90
N GLU A 154 -11.15 27.39 1.14
CA GLU A 154 -12.51 27.91 1.04
C GLU A 154 -13.02 27.81 -0.40
N PHE A 155 -14.20 27.22 -0.59
CA PHE A 155 -14.76 26.93 -1.90
C PHE A 155 -15.77 28.01 -2.31
N PHE A 156 -15.65 28.51 -3.53
CA PHE A 156 -16.49 29.57 -4.09
C PHE A 156 -17.10 29.17 -5.44
N SER A 157 -18.34 29.59 -5.67
CA SER A 157 -19.05 29.40 -6.93
C SER A 157 -18.54 30.33 -8.04
N LYS A 158 -19.03 30.14 -9.27
CA LYS A 158 -18.79 31.04 -10.41
C LYS A 158 -19.34 32.47 -10.21
N GLU A 159 -20.25 32.65 -9.25
CA GLU A 159 -20.82 33.94 -8.80
C GLU A 159 -20.07 34.56 -7.60
N TRP A 160 -18.97 33.95 -7.15
CA TRP A 160 -18.18 34.37 -5.98
C TRP A 160 -18.88 34.19 -4.64
N GLU A 161 -19.88 33.30 -4.57
CA GLU A 161 -20.54 32.94 -3.32
C GLU A 161 -19.80 31.79 -2.65
N ARG A 162 -19.61 31.91 -1.32
CA ARG A 162 -18.93 30.88 -0.52
C ARG A 162 -19.83 29.67 -0.33
N LEU A 163 -19.36 28.51 -0.76
CA LEU A 163 -20.06 27.22 -0.66
C LEU A 163 -19.76 26.50 0.67
N GLY A 164 -18.55 26.69 1.19
CA GLY A 164 -18.07 26.06 2.42
C GLY A 164 -16.54 26.07 2.49
N ASP A 165 -16.00 25.36 3.47
CA ASP A 165 -14.55 25.14 3.61
C ASP A 165 -14.20 23.66 3.68
N LYS A 166 -12.90 23.34 3.63
CA LYS A 166 -12.42 21.95 3.72
C LYS A 166 -12.94 21.21 4.95
N THR A 167 -13.17 21.89 6.07
CA THR A 167 -13.70 21.24 7.29
C THR A 167 -15.18 20.94 7.14
N SER A 168 -15.98 21.91 6.72
CA SER A 168 -17.43 21.74 6.55
C SER A 168 -17.79 20.78 5.42
N LEU A 169 -16.91 20.65 4.41
CA LEU A 169 -17.14 19.82 3.22
C LEU A 169 -16.32 18.53 3.20
N LYS A 170 -15.60 18.18 4.28
CA LYS A 170 -14.66 17.03 4.29
C LYS A 170 -15.29 15.70 3.88
N GLN A 171 -16.55 15.44 4.24
CA GLN A 171 -17.23 14.20 3.85
C GLN A 171 -17.52 14.16 2.35
N TYR A 172 -18.03 15.25 1.78
CA TYR A 172 -18.20 15.37 0.33
C TYR A 172 -16.87 15.18 -0.41
N ILE A 173 -15.80 15.81 0.07
CA ILE A 173 -14.47 15.72 -0.53
C ILE A 173 -13.94 14.28 -0.45
N HIS A 174 -14.07 13.62 0.70
CA HIS A 174 -13.69 12.23 0.88
C HIS A 174 -14.41 11.30 -0.12
N GLU A 175 -15.74 11.43 -0.22
CA GLU A 175 -16.56 10.62 -1.14
C GLU A 175 -16.19 10.82 -2.61
N ILE A 176 -15.91 12.07 -3.02
CA ILE A 176 -15.56 12.39 -4.41
C ILE A 176 -14.16 11.86 -4.77
N THR A 177 -13.20 12.05 -3.86
CA THR A 177 -11.77 11.91 -4.18
C THR A 177 -11.12 10.62 -3.68
N GLY A 178 -11.74 9.94 -2.70
CA GLY A 178 -11.13 8.80 -1.98
C GLY A 178 -10.07 9.21 -0.95
N ILE A 179 -9.81 10.52 -0.78
CA ILE A 179 -8.85 11.02 0.20
C ILE A 179 -9.40 10.78 1.61
N SER A 180 -8.61 10.15 2.48
CA SER A 180 -8.97 9.91 3.88
C SER A 180 -9.38 11.21 4.60
N VAL A 181 -10.44 11.15 5.41
CA VAL A 181 -10.86 12.28 6.25
C VAL A 181 -9.71 12.74 7.15
N LYS A 182 -8.88 11.81 7.65
CA LYS A 182 -7.68 12.12 8.44
C LYS A 182 -6.68 12.99 7.68
N ALA A 183 -6.51 12.76 6.38
CA ALA A 183 -5.61 13.56 5.54
C ALA A 183 -6.16 14.97 5.35
N LEU A 184 -7.49 15.13 5.26
CA LEU A 184 -8.15 16.44 5.21
C LEU A 184 -8.07 17.20 6.55
N GLU A 185 -7.96 16.47 7.67
CA GLU A 185 -7.81 16.97 9.04
C GLU A 185 -6.34 17.21 9.46
N ARG A 186 -5.41 17.18 8.51
CA ARG A 186 -3.99 17.52 8.72
C ARG A 186 -3.20 16.52 9.57
N VAL A 187 -3.58 15.26 9.56
CA VAL A 187 -2.65 14.18 9.96
C VAL A 187 -1.44 14.23 9.03
N SER A 188 -0.25 13.94 9.57
CA SER A 188 0.99 14.02 8.81
C SER A 188 0.92 13.14 7.57
N LEU A 189 1.36 13.66 6.41
CA LEU A 189 1.37 12.88 5.17
C LEU A 189 2.27 11.63 5.26
N SER A 190 3.23 11.63 6.18
CA SER A 190 4.08 10.46 6.49
C SER A 190 3.31 9.30 7.11
N ASP A 191 2.16 9.56 7.72
CA ASP A 191 1.37 8.55 8.44
C ASP A 191 0.49 7.74 7.47
N PHE A 192 0.41 8.18 6.21
CA PHE A 192 -0.28 7.48 5.14
C PHE A 192 0.72 6.68 4.30
N THR A 193 0.30 5.50 3.87
CA THR A 193 1.14 4.62 3.06
C THR A 193 1.49 5.28 1.71
N VAL A 194 2.55 4.78 1.08
CA VAL A 194 2.93 5.24 -0.26
C VAL A 194 1.78 5.01 -1.25
N ASP A 195 1.16 3.83 -1.19
CA ASP A 195 0.07 3.46 -2.09
C ASP A 195 -1.20 4.27 -1.83
N GLU A 196 -1.54 4.56 -0.57
CA GLU A 196 -2.67 5.43 -0.25
C GLU A 196 -2.46 6.85 -0.81
N ARG A 197 -1.26 7.41 -0.67
CA ARG A 197 -0.97 8.73 -1.25
C ARG A 197 -1.00 8.74 -2.78
N PHE A 198 -0.60 7.64 -3.42
CA PHE A 198 -0.76 7.47 -4.86
C PHE A 198 -2.23 7.32 -5.28
N SER A 199 -3.06 6.63 -4.49
CA SER A 199 -4.47 6.38 -4.82
C SER A 199 -5.29 7.68 -4.91
N TRP A 200 -4.93 8.70 -4.12
CA TRP A 200 -5.54 10.04 -4.18
C TRP A 200 -5.39 10.75 -5.54
N ALA A 201 -4.47 10.26 -6.39
CA ALA A 201 -4.19 10.78 -7.71
C ALA A 201 -4.74 9.94 -8.87
N GLU A 202 -5.21 8.71 -8.62
CA GLU A 202 -5.58 7.75 -9.67
C GLU A 202 -6.64 8.26 -10.64
N LYS A 203 -7.64 8.97 -10.12
CA LYS A 203 -8.77 9.50 -10.91
C LYS A 203 -8.50 10.90 -11.47
N ARG A 204 -7.29 11.43 -11.28
CA ARG A 204 -6.93 12.79 -11.70
C ARG A 204 -6.19 12.78 -13.04
N MET A 205 -6.36 13.87 -13.79
CA MET A 205 -5.82 14.09 -15.13
C MET A 205 -4.96 15.34 -15.18
N THR A 206 -3.93 15.30 -16.01
CA THR A 206 -3.00 16.41 -16.24
C THR A 206 -2.89 16.75 -17.72
N THR A 207 -2.55 18.01 -18.04
CA THR A 207 -2.35 18.45 -19.43
C THR A 207 -1.04 17.91 -20.00
N ARG A 208 0.07 18.03 -19.26
CA ARG A 208 1.31 17.32 -19.56
C ARG A 208 1.27 15.97 -18.88
N ILE A 209 1.60 14.91 -19.59
CA ILE A 209 1.46 13.53 -19.08
C ILE A 209 2.41 13.25 -17.91
N GLU A 210 3.57 13.91 -17.87
CA GLU A 210 4.56 13.81 -16.80
C GLU A 210 4.11 14.46 -15.49
N ASP A 211 3.18 15.42 -15.54
CA ASP A 211 2.65 16.07 -14.34
C ASP A 211 1.85 15.08 -13.46
N ASN A 212 1.48 13.90 -13.97
CA ASN A 212 0.97 12.80 -13.14
C ASN A 212 1.95 12.43 -12.02
N ALA A 213 3.26 12.57 -12.27
CA ALA A 213 4.29 12.41 -11.25
C ALA A 213 4.60 13.74 -10.57
N TYR A 214 4.78 14.82 -11.33
CA TYR A 214 5.28 16.09 -10.76
C TYR A 214 4.29 16.77 -9.81
N SER A 215 2.99 16.57 -9.99
CA SER A 215 1.97 17.07 -9.05
C SER A 215 2.00 16.36 -7.68
N LEU A 216 2.75 15.26 -7.55
CA LEU A 216 2.88 14.49 -6.31
C LEU A 216 4.16 14.77 -5.53
N LEU A 217 5.07 15.60 -6.07
CA LEU A 217 6.36 15.87 -5.44
C LEU A 217 6.23 16.31 -3.98
N GLY A 218 5.36 17.29 -3.72
CA GLY A 218 5.14 17.77 -2.35
C GLY A 218 4.34 16.83 -1.46
N ILE A 219 3.48 15.97 -2.03
CA ILE A 219 2.76 14.93 -1.27
C ILE A 219 3.72 13.90 -0.68
N PHE A 220 4.83 13.65 -1.39
CA PHE A 220 5.88 12.72 -0.97
C PHE A 220 7.13 13.40 -0.38
N ASP A 221 7.15 14.72 -0.30
CA ASP A 221 8.33 15.51 0.09
C ASP A 221 9.58 15.15 -0.73
N ILE A 222 9.42 15.08 -2.06
CA ILE A 222 10.47 14.71 -3.02
C ILE A 222 10.83 15.89 -3.91
N TYR A 223 12.13 16.07 -4.12
CA TYR A 223 12.68 16.99 -5.09
C TYR A 223 13.35 16.24 -6.25
N MET A 224 12.99 16.61 -7.47
CA MET A 224 13.60 16.05 -8.69
C MET A 224 13.54 17.01 -9.88
N THR A 225 14.50 16.84 -10.79
CA THR A 225 14.54 17.57 -12.06
C THR A 225 13.35 17.17 -12.95
N LEU A 226 12.70 18.17 -13.53
CA LEU A 226 11.60 17.98 -14.47
C LEU A 226 12.15 17.71 -15.87
N ILE A 227 11.63 16.69 -16.54
CA ILE A 227 12.02 16.27 -17.88
C ILE A 227 10.74 16.08 -18.70
N TYR A 228 10.17 17.17 -19.18
CA TYR A 228 9.04 17.10 -20.11
C TYR A 228 9.46 16.44 -21.42
N GLY A 229 8.70 15.44 -21.87
CA GLY A 229 9.05 14.55 -22.99
C GLY A 229 9.59 13.18 -22.54
N GLU A 230 9.85 12.96 -21.24
CA GLU A 230 10.25 11.63 -20.75
C GLU A 230 9.09 10.63 -20.73
N GLY A 231 7.84 11.11 -20.78
CA GLY A 231 6.65 10.28 -20.73
C GLY A 231 6.22 9.92 -19.30
N ARG A 232 4.92 9.66 -19.13
CA ARG A 232 4.27 9.39 -17.83
C ARG A 232 4.95 8.28 -17.03
N GLU A 233 5.20 7.13 -17.65
CA GLU A 233 5.78 5.95 -16.99
C GLU A 233 7.19 6.22 -16.45
N ASN A 234 8.01 6.94 -17.21
CA ASN A 234 9.38 7.27 -16.78
C ASN A 234 9.39 8.28 -15.64
N ALA A 235 8.53 9.31 -15.71
CA ALA A 235 8.39 10.29 -14.64
C ALA A 235 7.92 9.62 -13.33
N LEU A 236 6.91 8.75 -13.39
CA LEU A 236 6.41 7.99 -12.24
C LEU A 236 7.47 7.03 -11.68
N ARG A 237 8.22 6.34 -12.55
CA ARG A 237 9.31 5.45 -12.15
C ARG A 237 10.40 6.20 -11.39
N ARG A 238 10.79 7.39 -11.86
CA ARG A 238 11.78 8.24 -11.16
C ARG A 238 11.25 8.75 -9.82
N LEU A 239 9.98 9.13 -9.75
CA LEU A 239 9.34 9.52 -8.50
C LEU A 239 9.38 8.37 -7.48
N ARG A 240 8.92 7.17 -7.88
CA ARG A 240 8.96 5.96 -7.02
C ARG A 240 10.38 5.67 -6.54
N HIS A 241 11.36 5.69 -7.43
CA HIS A 241 12.76 5.48 -7.05
C HIS A 241 13.26 6.51 -6.01
N LYS A 242 12.86 7.78 -6.13
CA LYS A 242 13.20 8.83 -5.18
C LYS A 242 12.52 8.61 -3.82
N ILE A 243 11.25 8.21 -3.81
CA ILE A 243 10.51 7.84 -2.60
C ILE A 243 11.21 6.69 -1.89
N ASP A 244 11.52 5.60 -2.60
CA ASP A 244 12.21 4.44 -2.04
C ASP A 244 13.57 4.82 -1.45
N LYS A 245 14.33 5.68 -2.14
CA LYS A 245 15.62 6.18 -1.65
C LYS A 245 15.46 7.05 -0.40
N ALA A 246 14.46 7.92 -0.35
CA ALA A 246 14.19 8.76 0.81
C ALA A 246 13.79 7.92 2.02
N LEU A 247 12.92 6.91 1.82
CA LEU A 247 12.53 5.95 2.85
C LEU A 247 13.72 5.11 3.36
N LYS A 248 14.67 4.77 2.49
CA LYS A 248 15.91 4.08 2.89
C LYS A 248 16.88 5.00 3.67
N ASN A 249 16.89 6.29 3.37
CA ASN A 249 17.77 7.27 4.01
C ASN A 249 17.22 7.83 5.32
N SER A 250 15.90 7.75 5.56
CA SER A 250 15.25 8.12 6.83
C SER A 250 15.34 7.04 7.90
N VAL A 251 16.00 5.91 7.60
CA VAL A 251 16.22 4.80 8.53
C VAL A 251 17.24 5.21 9.59
N ASN A 252 16.73 5.71 10.71
CA ASN A 252 17.39 5.55 12.00
C ASN A 252 17.42 4.03 12.29
N PRO A 253 18.56 3.41 12.66
CA PRO A 253 18.63 1.98 12.96
C PRO A 253 17.62 1.50 14.03
N ASN A 254 17.01 2.41 14.79
CA ASN A 254 15.91 2.13 15.73
C ASN A 254 14.49 2.23 15.14
N ARG A 255 14.33 2.40 13.80
CA ARG A 255 13.04 2.43 13.08
C ARG A 255 13.12 1.60 11.80
N ALA A 256 13.47 0.32 11.92
CA ALA A 256 13.24 -0.69 10.88
C ALA A 256 12.02 -1.55 11.27
N PRO A 257 11.32 -2.23 10.35
CA PRO A 257 10.34 -3.24 10.76
C PRO A 257 11.04 -4.35 11.56
N TYR A 258 10.27 -5.05 12.38
CA TYR A 258 10.69 -6.16 13.23
C TYR A 258 11.67 -5.77 14.35
N GLN A 259 11.74 -4.49 14.73
CA GLN A 259 12.59 -3.99 15.83
C GLN A 259 11.85 -3.89 17.17
N THR A 260 10.53 -4.03 17.18
CA THR A 260 9.69 -3.96 18.39
C THR A 260 9.02 -5.31 18.64
N ARG A 261 9.25 -5.91 19.81
CA ARG A 261 8.48 -7.09 20.28
C ARG A 261 7.06 -6.66 20.63
N LEU A 262 6.08 -7.29 19.99
CA LEU A 262 4.67 -7.11 20.34
C LEU A 262 4.24 -8.07 21.43
N LEU A 263 4.69 -9.33 21.35
CA LEU A 263 4.16 -10.41 22.18
C LEU A 263 5.18 -11.53 22.37
N LYS A 264 5.16 -12.12 23.57
CA LYS A 264 5.61 -13.49 23.87
C LYS A 264 4.50 -14.12 24.70
N ILE A 265 3.89 -15.20 24.23
CA ILE A 265 2.82 -15.90 24.95
C ILE A 265 2.97 -17.41 24.82
N ASP A 266 2.65 -18.11 25.89
CA ASP A 266 2.50 -19.56 25.90
C ASP A 266 1.15 -19.95 25.28
N SER A 267 1.05 -21.17 24.75
CA SER A 267 -0.22 -21.73 24.28
C SER A 267 -0.66 -22.92 25.12
N THR A 268 -1.86 -23.41 24.84
CA THR A 268 -2.43 -24.66 25.37
C THR A 268 -1.75 -25.93 24.82
N PHE A 269 -0.75 -25.81 23.94
CA PHE A 269 -0.05 -26.95 23.36
C PHE A 269 1.20 -27.33 24.14
N ALA A 270 1.35 -28.63 24.41
CA ALA A 270 2.63 -29.20 24.78
C ALA A 270 3.61 -29.10 23.60
N GLN A 271 4.90 -29.05 23.90
CA GLN A 271 5.95 -29.07 22.88
C GLN A 271 5.92 -30.39 22.09
N GLU A 272 5.68 -30.29 20.79
CA GLU A 272 5.56 -31.42 19.87
C GLU A 272 6.23 -31.09 18.52
N ASP A 273 6.98 -32.05 17.97
CA ASP A 273 7.73 -31.94 16.71
C ASP A 273 7.33 -33.01 15.67
N ASN A 274 6.19 -33.67 15.92
CA ASN A 274 5.62 -34.71 15.08
C ASN A 274 4.49 -34.22 14.17
N GLY A 275 4.65 -32.99 13.67
CA GLY A 275 3.65 -32.31 12.88
C GLY A 275 4.14 -31.00 12.28
N TYR A 276 3.19 -30.23 11.78
CA TYR A 276 3.42 -28.93 11.16
C TYR A 276 2.69 -27.85 11.94
N TRP A 277 3.42 -26.79 12.28
CA TRP A 277 2.90 -25.60 12.94
C TRP A 277 2.61 -24.53 11.90
N GLN A 278 1.51 -23.81 12.07
CA GLN A 278 1.12 -22.70 11.18
C GLN A 278 0.27 -21.68 11.95
N LEU A 279 0.50 -20.39 11.71
CA LEU A 279 -0.47 -19.34 12.03
C LEU A 279 -1.31 -19.06 10.78
N ILE A 280 -2.64 -19.10 10.94
CA ILE A 280 -3.60 -18.82 9.86
C ILE A 280 -4.92 -18.37 10.47
N ASP A 281 -5.62 -17.44 9.81
CA ASP A 281 -6.99 -17.07 10.17
C ASP A 281 -7.95 -18.23 9.90
N ALA A 282 -7.96 -19.21 10.81
CA ALA A 282 -8.72 -20.45 10.63
C ALA A 282 -10.22 -20.21 10.83
N THR A 283 -10.57 -19.29 11.74
CA THR A 283 -11.96 -18.95 12.06
C THR A 283 -12.57 -17.89 11.13
N GLY A 284 -11.75 -17.17 10.35
CA GLY A 284 -12.20 -16.09 9.47
C GLY A 284 -12.50 -14.78 10.20
N ASP A 285 -11.91 -14.57 11.38
CA ASP A 285 -12.12 -13.39 12.22
C ASP A 285 -11.09 -12.26 11.96
N GLY A 286 -10.18 -12.48 11.01
CA GLY A 286 -9.12 -11.56 10.65
C GLY A 286 -7.87 -11.66 11.52
N LYS A 287 -7.82 -12.57 12.51
CA LYS A 287 -6.65 -12.79 13.36
C LYS A 287 -6.12 -14.22 13.21
N PRO A 288 -4.80 -14.41 13.09
CA PRO A 288 -4.26 -15.75 12.95
C PRO A 288 -4.42 -16.61 14.20
N ASP A 289 -5.10 -17.75 14.05
CA ASP A 289 -5.18 -18.83 15.02
C ASP A 289 -3.93 -19.73 14.95
N LEU A 290 -3.57 -20.34 16.08
CA LEU A 290 -2.46 -21.30 16.13
C LEU A 290 -2.98 -22.68 15.73
N VAL A 291 -2.39 -23.24 14.68
CA VAL A 291 -2.75 -24.56 14.18
C VAL A 291 -1.58 -25.53 14.27
N TYR A 292 -1.90 -26.75 14.71
CA TYR A 292 -1.02 -27.91 14.66
C TYR A 292 -1.62 -29.03 13.81
N ILE A 293 -0.90 -29.43 12.77
CA ILE A 293 -1.20 -30.58 11.93
C ILE A 293 -0.33 -31.74 12.40
N LYS A 294 -0.86 -32.60 13.26
CA LYS A 294 -0.13 -33.74 13.81
C LYS A 294 -0.20 -34.89 12.81
N ASN A 295 0.92 -35.21 12.16
CA ASN A 295 0.93 -36.15 11.02
C ASN A 295 1.53 -37.53 11.34
N LYS A 296 2.19 -37.69 12.49
CA LYS A 296 2.75 -38.97 12.94
C LYS A 296 2.63 -39.12 14.47
N ASN A 297 2.61 -40.35 14.97
CA ASN A 297 2.40 -40.67 16.38
C ASN A 297 1.12 -40.02 16.94
N THR A 298 0.02 -40.12 16.20
CA THR A 298 -1.28 -39.56 16.57
C THR A 298 -2.04 -40.52 17.46
N GLY A 299 -2.99 -40.01 18.25
CA GLY A 299 -3.81 -40.85 19.12
C GLY A 299 -4.83 -41.68 18.34
N SER A 300 -5.20 -41.20 17.16
CA SER A 300 -6.21 -41.82 16.29
C SER A 300 -5.66 -42.75 15.23
N GLY A 301 -4.36 -42.72 14.93
CA GLY A 301 -3.75 -43.39 13.75
C GLY A 301 -4.03 -42.68 12.42
N TYR A 302 -4.68 -41.51 12.47
CA TYR A 302 -4.95 -40.61 11.35
C TYR A 302 -4.29 -39.26 11.64
N VAL A 303 -3.97 -38.49 10.60
CA VAL A 303 -3.53 -37.10 10.76
C VAL A 303 -4.59 -36.31 11.51
N GLU A 304 -4.20 -35.53 12.52
CA GLU A 304 -5.10 -34.74 13.36
C GLU A 304 -4.87 -33.26 13.17
N ILE A 305 -5.97 -32.49 13.15
CA ILE A 305 -5.95 -31.02 13.12
C ILE A 305 -6.37 -30.50 14.48
N HIS A 306 -5.51 -29.65 15.03
CA HIS A 306 -5.72 -28.98 16.31
C HIS A 306 -5.64 -27.46 16.12
N ILE A 307 -6.62 -26.71 16.61
CA ILE A 307 -6.67 -25.24 16.48
C ILE A 307 -6.88 -24.62 17.86
N ALA A 308 -6.00 -23.69 18.24
CA ALA A 308 -6.18 -22.83 19.41
C ALA A 308 -6.49 -21.39 18.99
N SER A 309 -7.50 -20.80 19.62
CA SER A 309 -8.05 -19.51 19.21
C SER A 309 -7.16 -18.33 19.61
N SER A 310 -6.91 -17.43 18.67
CA SER A 310 -6.22 -16.16 18.91
C SER A 310 -6.97 -15.26 19.91
N TYR A 311 -8.30 -15.30 19.93
CA TYR A 311 -9.15 -14.54 20.86
C TYR A 311 -8.90 -14.89 22.33
N SER A 312 -8.54 -16.15 22.59
CA SER A 312 -8.16 -16.65 23.90
C SER A 312 -6.67 -16.49 24.21
N ASN A 313 -5.91 -15.82 23.34
CA ASN A 313 -4.44 -15.86 23.32
C ASN A 313 -3.91 -17.31 23.34
N PHE A 314 -4.48 -18.15 22.47
CA PHE A 314 -4.13 -19.57 22.30
C PHE A 314 -4.31 -20.45 23.55
N GLN A 315 -5.12 -20.02 24.53
CA GLN A 315 -5.41 -20.81 25.74
C GLN A 315 -6.58 -21.78 25.57
N THR A 316 -7.43 -21.57 24.57
CA THR A 316 -8.60 -22.40 24.29
C THR A 316 -8.43 -23.15 22.97
N ARG A 317 -8.46 -24.49 23.02
CA ARG A 317 -8.59 -25.34 21.84
C ARG A 317 -10.02 -25.28 21.32
N ILE A 318 -10.19 -24.88 20.07
CA ILE A 318 -11.49 -24.72 19.41
C ILE A 318 -11.78 -25.83 18.39
N LEU A 319 -10.77 -26.61 18.03
CA LEU A 319 -10.93 -27.78 17.17
C LEU A 319 -9.85 -28.82 17.49
N GLU A 320 -10.24 -30.08 17.62
CA GLU A 320 -9.35 -31.25 17.73
C GLU A 320 -10.02 -32.44 17.02
N VAL A 321 -9.59 -32.73 15.80
CA VAL A 321 -10.27 -33.73 14.96
C VAL A 321 -9.27 -34.57 14.16
N ALA A 322 -9.48 -35.88 14.15
CA ALA A 322 -8.85 -36.77 13.19
C ALA A 322 -9.38 -36.50 11.77
N THR A 323 -8.52 -36.57 10.76
CA THR A 323 -8.88 -36.37 9.36
C THR A 323 -9.16 -37.72 8.68
N THR A 324 -9.41 -37.70 7.37
CA THR A 324 -9.46 -38.92 6.56
C THR A 324 -8.07 -39.40 6.08
N PHE A 325 -6.97 -38.69 6.39
CA PHE A 325 -5.60 -39.14 6.08
C PHE A 325 -5.05 -40.05 7.17
N VAL A 326 -4.49 -41.20 6.80
CA VAL A 326 -3.64 -41.99 7.70
C VAL A 326 -2.31 -41.24 7.93
N GLU A 327 -1.58 -41.60 8.99
CA GLU A 327 -0.27 -41.01 9.27
C GLU A 327 0.69 -41.18 8.07
N GLU A 328 1.20 -40.06 7.55
CA GLU A 328 2.12 -40.02 6.40
C GLU A 328 3.14 -38.86 6.54
N ASP A 329 4.42 -39.12 6.24
CA ASP A 329 5.54 -38.16 6.38
C ASP A 329 6.39 -37.98 5.10
N ASN A 330 5.95 -38.54 3.99
CA ASN A 330 6.53 -38.48 2.64
C ASN A 330 6.07 -37.25 1.82
N GLY A 331 5.73 -36.16 2.50
CA GLY A 331 5.25 -34.93 1.86
C GLY A 331 5.22 -33.73 2.80
N THR A 332 4.52 -32.68 2.40
CA THR A 332 4.33 -31.45 3.18
C THR A 332 2.86 -31.21 3.45
N TRP A 333 2.53 -30.84 4.69
CA TRP A 333 1.17 -30.51 5.12
C TRP A 333 0.99 -29.01 5.28
N ARG A 334 -0.14 -28.48 4.79
CA ARG A 334 -0.52 -27.06 4.91
C ARG A 334 -2.01 -26.93 5.10
N LEU A 335 -2.42 -25.88 5.81
CA LEU A 335 -3.80 -25.41 5.79
C LEU A 335 -3.94 -24.20 4.86
N PHE A 336 -5.06 -24.14 4.15
CA PHE A 336 -5.40 -23.02 3.29
C PHE A 336 -6.83 -22.55 3.57
N LYS A 337 -6.97 -21.28 3.96
CA LYS A 337 -8.25 -20.65 4.22
C LYS A 337 -8.76 -20.00 2.94
N SER A 338 -9.73 -20.64 2.29
CA SER A 338 -10.51 -19.98 1.24
C SER A 338 -11.50 -19.00 1.86
N SER A 339 -11.82 -17.92 1.13
CA SER A 339 -12.75 -16.88 1.57
C SER A 339 -14.16 -17.39 1.87
N ASN A 340 -14.54 -18.52 1.25
CA ASN A 340 -15.89 -19.10 1.34
C ASN A 340 -16.02 -20.30 2.29
N SER A 341 -14.92 -20.78 2.91
CA SER A 341 -14.97 -21.94 3.80
C SER A 341 -14.99 -21.53 5.28
N ALA A 342 -15.80 -22.19 6.10
CA ALA A 342 -15.88 -21.94 7.55
C ALA A 342 -14.61 -22.38 8.30
N LEU A 343 -13.96 -23.45 7.83
CA LEU A 343 -12.65 -23.93 8.31
C LEU A 343 -11.69 -24.05 7.13
N PRO A 344 -10.37 -23.87 7.32
CA PRO A 344 -9.40 -24.04 6.25
C PRO A 344 -9.39 -25.48 5.75
N ASP A 345 -9.14 -25.66 4.46
CA ASP A 345 -8.95 -26.97 3.86
C ASP A 345 -7.54 -27.50 4.18
N LEU A 346 -7.43 -28.82 4.37
CA LEU A 346 -6.16 -29.50 4.62
C LEU A 346 -5.57 -29.99 3.32
N ILE A 347 -4.37 -29.50 3.01
CA ILE A 347 -3.65 -29.80 1.78
C ILE A 347 -2.43 -30.65 2.13
N TYR A 348 -2.32 -31.78 1.44
CA TYR A 348 -1.19 -32.67 1.49
C TYR A 348 -0.49 -32.69 0.14
N ILE A 349 0.76 -32.22 0.14
CA ILE A 349 1.64 -32.18 -1.02
C ILE A 349 2.58 -33.38 -0.91
N LYS A 350 2.21 -34.49 -1.54
CA LYS A 350 2.95 -35.74 -1.49
C LYS A 350 4.06 -35.73 -2.53
N THR A 351 5.30 -35.92 -2.08
CA THR A 351 6.49 -35.75 -2.93
C THR A 351 7.38 -36.99 -2.99
N GLN A 352 7.18 -37.94 -2.06
CA GLN A 352 7.89 -39.22 -2.01
C GLN A 352 6.89 -40.38 -1.98
N ASP A 353 7.32 -41.54 -2.46
CA ASP A 353 6.50 -42.75 -2.58
C ASP A 353 5.15 -42.53 -3.28
N THR A 354 5.16 -41.66 -4.29
CA THR A 354 3.98 -41.37 -5.12
C THR A 354 3.80 -42.47 -6.17
N PRO A 355 2.61 -43.10 -6.27
CA PRO A 355 2.35 -44.12 -7.30
C PRO A 355 2.57 -43.60 -8.73
N SER A 356 2.35 -42.30 -8.95
CA SER A 356 2.56 -41.66 -10.26
C SER A 356 4.03 -41.36 -10.60
N GLY A 357 4.95 -41.41 -9.63
CA GLY A 357 6.32 -40.91 -9.78
C GLY A 357 6.43 -39.40 -9.92
N LYS A 358 5.35 -38.67 -9.66
CA LYS A 358 5.22 -37.21 -9.70
C LYS A 358 4.65 -36.69 -8.38
N VAL A 359 4.73 -35.39 -8.16
CA VAL A 359 4.10 -34.77 -6.98
C VAL A 359 2.58 -34.88 -7.10
N GLU A 360 1.93 -35.30 -6.01
CA GLU A 360 0.49 -35.46 -5.90
C GLU A 360 -0.05 -34.47 -4.86
N VAL A 361 -1.22 -33.88 -5.13
CA VAL A 361 -1.92 -32.99 -4.18
C VAL A 361 -3.24 -33.63 -3.79
N HIS A 362 -3.44 -33.76 -2.48
CA HIS A 362 -4.67 -34.25 -1.88
C HIS A 362 -5.25 -33.17 -0.97
N ILE A 363 -6.56 -32.91 -1.07
CA ILE A 363 -7.25 -31.91 -0.25
C ILE A 363 -8.38 -32.59 0.52
N ALA A 364 -8.38 -32.43 1.84
CA ALA A 364 -9.52 -32.77 2.69
C ALA A 364 -10.28 -31.49 3.07
N SER A 365 -11.60 -31.52 2.88
CA SER A 365 -12.44 -30.33 3.03
C SER A 365 -12.64 -29.94 4.50
N GLY A 366 -12.29 -28.71 4.86
CA GLY A 366 -12.56 -28.12 6.17
C GLY A 366 -14.06 -28.03 6.47
N ALA A 367 -14.89 -27.75 5.46
CA ALA A 367 -16.36 -27.75 5.59
C ALA A 367 -16.94 -29.12 5.99
N SER A 368 -16.23 -30.21 5.67
CA SER A 368 -16.58 -31.57 6.09
C SER A 368 -15.94 -31.99 7.43
N MET A 369 -15.30 -31.06 8.14
CA MET A 369 -14.39 -31.37 9.26
C MET A 369 -13.34 -32.42 8.87
N TYR A 370 -12.77 -32.27 7.68
CA TYR A 370 -11.73 -33.11 7.12
C TYR A 370 -12.12 -34.59 6.90
N LYS A 371 -13.42 -34.89 6.79
CA LYS A 371 -13.93 -36.24 6.55
C LYS A 371 -14.11 -36.59 5.07
N THR A 372 -14.11 -35.60 4.19
CA THR A 372 -14.23 -35.78 2.74
C THR A 372 -12.96 -35.33 2.02
N ARG A 373 -12.40 -36.19 1.16
CA ARG A 373 -11.40 -35.80 0.15
C ARG A 373 -12.09 -35.04 -0.98
N SER A 374 -11.84 -33.75 -1.09
CA SER A 374 -12.40 -32.91 -2.14
C SER A 374 -11.57 -32.90 -3.43
N LEU A 375 -10.28 -33.26 -3.35
CA LEU A 375 -9.38 -33.33 -4.49
C LEU A 375 -8.27 -34.35 -4.24
N GLU A 376 -7.94 -35.15 -5.24
CA GLU A 376 -6.76 -36.03 -5.27
C GLU A 376 -6.24 -36.10 -6.71
N VAL A 377 -5.11 -35.43 -6.99
CA VAL A 377 -4.61 -35.25 -8.37
C VAL A 377 -3.09 -35.35 -8.44
N THR A 378 -2.59 -35.92 -9.55
CA THR A 378 -1.18 -35.83 -9.93
C THR A 378 -0.91 -34.47 -10.58
N THR A 379 0.17 -33.80 -10.19
CA THR A 379 0.52 -32.47 -10.71
C THR A 379 1.45 -32.54 -11.93
N SER A 380 1.73 -31.37 -12.52
CA SER A 380 2.75 -31.22 -13.58
C SER A 380 4.21 -31.35 -13.09
N PHE A 381 4.45 -31.31 -11.77
CA PHE A 381 5.79 -31.40 -11.21
C PHE A 381 6.32 -32.85 -11.21
N GLN A 382 7.62 -33.00 -11.51
CA GLN A 382 8.31 -34.27 -11.26
C GLN A 382 8.54 -34.45 -9.77
N ASN A 383 8.91 -35.66 -9.33
CA ASN A 383 9.38 -35.87 -7.96
C ASN A 383 10.68 -35.07 -7.75
N GLU A 384 10.54 -33.88 -7.17
CA GLU A 384 11.64 -33.07 -6.70
C GLU A 384 12.18 -33.67 -5.39
N ASN A 385 13.50 -33.69 -5.22
CA ASN A 385 14.07 -34.11 -3.95
C ASN A 385 13.58 -33.14 -2.86
N LYS A 386 13.10 -33.65 -1.72
CA LYS A 386 12.62 -32.83 -0.60
C LYS A 386 13.68 -31.88 -0.04
N GLN A 387 14.96 -32.11 -0.34
CA GLN A 387 16.08 -31.25 0.03
C GLN A 387 16.28 -30.08 -0.94
N ASP A 388 15.73 -30.16 -2.16
CA ASP A 388 15.95 -29.15 -3.20
C ASP A 388 15.21 -27.84 -2.94
N GLY A 389 14.22 -27.82 -2.05
CA GLY A 389 13.42 -26.64 -1.80
C GLY A 389 12.23 -26.87 -0.88
N GLN A 390 11.32 -25.89 -0.85
CA GLN A 390 10.17 -25.88 0.04
C GLN A 390 8.85 -25.82 -0.72
N TRP A 391 7.92 -26.64 -0.26
CA TRP A 391 6.56 -26.70 -0.77
C TRP A 391 5.61 -25.87 0.09
N ASN A 392 4.80 -25.06 -0.57
CA ASN A 392 3.80 -24.21 0.05
C ASN A 392 2.56 -24.11 -0.84
N VAL A 393 1.55 -23.42 -0.33
CA VAL A 393 0.35 -23.05 -1.07
C VAL A 393 0.09 -21.56 -0.92
N TYR A 394 -0.41 -20.92 -1.96
CA TYR A 394 -0.74 -19.49 -1.96
C TYR A 394 -1.78 -19.22 -3.06
N ASP A 395 -2.68 -18.25 -2.87
CA ASP A 395 -3.56 -17.79 -3.94
C ASP A 395 -2.79 -16.79 -4.82
N TYR A 396 -2.06 -17.32 -5.81
CA TYR A 396 -1.14 -16.51 -6.60
C TYR A 396 -1.89 -15.67 -7.62
N ASN A 397 -2.90 -16.22 -8.29
CA ASN A 397 -3.66 -15.48 -9.31
C ASN A 397 -4.93 -14.78 -8.79
N GLY A 398 -5.26 -14.93 -7.50
CA GLY A 398 -6.45 -14.31 -6.89
C GLY A 398 -7.75 -15.02 -7.26
N ASP A 399 -7.69 -16.29 -7.65
CA ASP A 399 -8.87 -17.08 -8.05
C ASP A 399 -9.58 -17.76 -6.86
N GLY A 400 -9.05 -17.58 -5.64
CA GLY A 400 -9.59 -18.13 -4.40
C GLY A 400 -9.27 -19.60 -4.17
N LYS A 401 -8.45 -20.23 -5.04
CA LYS A 401 -7.97 -21.60 -4.88
C LYS A 401 -6.50 -21.62 -4.45
N PRO A 402 -6.07 -22.68 -3.74
CA PRO A 402 -4.67 -22.83 -3.39
C PRO A 402 -3.85 -23.20 -4.63
N ASP A 403 -3.02 -22.27 -5.12
CA ASP A 403 -1.98 -22.58 -6.10
C ASP A 403 -0.79 -23.25 -5.40
N LEU A 404 -0.18 -24.21 -6.10
CA LEU A 404 0.95 -24.97 -5.57
C LEU A 404 2.25 -24.21 -5.82
N VAL A 405 2.97 -23.90 -4.75
CA VAL A 405 4.21 -23.14 -4.78
C VAL A 405 5.38 -24.04 -4.41
N PHE A 406 6.41 -24.05 -5.26
CA PHE A 406 7.71 -24.66 -4.96
C PHE A 406 8.80 -23.60 -5.05
N ILE A 407 9.52 -23.42 -3.94
CA ILE A 407 10.64 -22.49 -3.83
C ILE A 407 11.90 -23.34 -3.79
N LYS A 408 12.58 -23.43 -4.93
CA LYS A 408 13.75 -24.29 -5.13
C LYS A 408 15.02 -23.54 -4.77
N THR A 409 15.77 -24.08 -3.82
CA THR A 409 16.97 -23.49 -3.23
C THR A 409 18.23 -24.27 -3.57
N GLU A 410 18.13 -25.56 -3.92
CA GLU A 410 19.26 -26.37 -4.39
C GLU A 410 18.98 -26.94 -5.78
N ASN A 411 20.03 -27.31 -6.52
CA ASN A 411 19.91 -27.90 -7.86
C ASN A 411 19.09 -27.02 -8.84
N THR A 412 19.18 -25.70 -8.69
CA THR A 412 18.46 -24.69 -9.48
C THR A 412 19.06 -24.56 -10.89
N GLY A 413 18.24 -24.34 -11.91
CA GLY A 413 18.70 -24.14 -13.29
C GLY A 413 19.30 -22.76 -13.58
N THR A 414 18.95 -21.75 -12.77
CA THR A 414 19.33 -20.34 -12.94
C THR A 414 20.56 -19.92 -12.13
N GLY A 415 21.01 -20.75 -11.18
CA GLY A 415 22.07 -20.40 -10.22
C GLY A 415 21.62 -19.45 -9.11
N THR A 416 20.31 -19.24 -8.99
CA THR A 416 19.64 -18.42 -7.95
C THR A 416 18.48 -19.22 -7.38
N THR A 417 17.93 -18.82 -6.23
CA THR A 417 16.67 -19.41 -5.74
C THR A 417 15.58 -19.22 -6.79
N GLU A 418 14.80 -20.27 -7.06
CA GLU A 418 13.75 -20.29 -8.09
C GLU A 418 12.36 -20.42 -7.47
N VAL A 419 11.39 -19.74 -8.08
CA VAL A 419 9.97 -19.85 -7.71
C VAL A 419 9.19 -20.48 -8.86
N PHE A 420 8.48 -21.55 -8.55
CA PHE A 420 7.54 -22.22 -9.44
C PHE A 420 6.15 -22.18 -8.83
N VAL A 421 5.15 -21.76 -9.61
CA VAL A 421 3.74 -21.79 -9.18
C VAL A 421 2.89 -22.52 -10.20
N ALA A 422 2.07 -23.48 -9.76
CA ALA A 422 1.10 -24.18 -10.60
C ALA A 422 -0.33 -23.86 -10.17
N SER A 423 -1.20 -23.59 -11.13
CA SER A 423 -2.57 -23.13 -10.90
C SER A 423 -3.43 -24.22 -10.23
N GLY A 424 -4.07 -23.90 -9.11
CA GLY A 424 -5.05 -24.76 -8.45
C GLY A 424 -6.33 -24.92 -9.28
N SER A 425 -6.76 -23.88 -10.01
CA SER A 425 -7.91 -23.96 -10.93
C SER A 425 -7.69 -24.94 -12.09
N SER A 426 -6.44 -25.15 -12.51
CA SER A 426 -6.05 -26.12 -13.53
C SER A 426 -5.81 -27.55 -12.98
N ASN A 427 -6.07 -27.81 -11.70
CA ASN A 427 -5.62 -29.00 -10.99
C ASN A 427 -4.10 -29.20 -11.11
N TYR A 428 -3.35 -28.10 -10.96
CA TYR A 428 -1.88 -28.05 -10.95
C TYR A 428 -1.19 -28.50 -12.26
N GLN A 429 -1.92 -28.43 -13.38
CA GLN A 429 -1.38 -28.76 -14.70
C GLN A 429 -0.75 -27.55 -15.40
N GLU A 430 -1.28 -26.35 -15.17
CA GLU A 430 -0.78 -25.10 -15.76
C GLU A 430 0.29 -24.46 -14.86
N ARG A 431 1.43 -24.10 -15.45
CA ARG A 431 2.51 -23.36 -14.81
C ARG A 431 2.26 -21.86 -14.90
N LEU A 432 1.94 -21.21 -13.78
CA LEU A 432 1.70 -19.76 -13.72
C LEU A 432 3.01 -18.95 -13.77
N ILE A 433 4.07 -19.45 -13.13
CA ILE A 433 5.41 -18.86 -13.21
C ILE A 433 6.49 -19.91 -12.96
N SER A 434 7.64 -19.70 -13.57
CA SER A 434 8.89 -20.45 -13.37
C SER A 434 10.04 -19.48 -13.59
N THR A 435 10.67 -19.00 -12.52
CA THR A 435 11.71 -17.96 -12.64
C THR A 435 12.77 -18.10 -11.54
N GLY A 436 14.01 -17.75 -11.87
CA GLY A 436 15.02 -17.40 -10.87
C GLY A 436 14.66 -16.09 -10.18
N THR A 437 15.30 -15.79 -9.05
CA THR A 437 15.00 -14.62 -8.21
C THR A 437 16.26 -13.81 -7.96
N VAL A 438 16.10 -12.64 -7.34
CA VAL A 438 17.23 -11.82 -6.87
C VAL A 438 18.03 -12.47 -5.73
N PHE A 439 17.51 -13.54 -5.13
CA PHE A 439 18.17 -14.19 -4.01
C PHE A 439 19.17 -15.25 -4.49
N PRO A 440 20.39 -15.27 -3.93
CA PRO A 440 21.32 -16.36 -4.18
C PRO A 440 20.75 -17.67 -3.64
N ILE A 441 21.31 -18.79 -4.11
CA ILE A 441 21.06 -20.12 -3.53
C ILE A 441 21.32 -20.06 -2.02
N GLU A 442 20.27 -20.25 -1.25
CA GLU A 442 20.24 -20.10 0.20
C GLU A 442 19.37 -21.21 0.79
N ASN A 443 20.02 -22.17 1.48
CA ASN A 443 19.37 -23.40 1.94
C ASN A 443 18.75 -23.23 3.34
N ASN A 444 18.64 -21.99 3.83
CA ASN A 444 18.04 -21.68 5.13
C ASN A 444 16.50 -21.70 5.03
N ARG A 445 15.86 -21.70 6.20
CA ARG A 445 14.75 -22.63 6.43
C ARG A 445 13.34 -22.14 6.14
N PHE A 446 13.09 -20.87 5.83
CA PHE A 446 11.70 -20.39 5.75
C PHE A 446 11.46 -19.51 4.53
N TRP A 447 10.73 -20.07 3.59
CA TRP A 447 10.32 -19.42 2.36
C TRP A 447 8.81 -19.48 2.22
N GLN A 448 8.19 -18.36 1.86
CA GLN A 448 6.76 -18.28 1.58
C GLN A 448 6.47 -17.21 0.55
N LEU A 449 5.28 -17.25 -0.04
CA LEU A 449 4.68 -16.08 -0.69
C LEU A 449 3.77 -15.38 0.33
N GLY A 450 3.65 -14.06 0.24
CA GLY A 450 2.75 -13.32 1.12
C GLY A 450 2.48 -11.89 0.67
N PRO A 451 1.39 -11.27 1.15
CA PRO A 451 0.93 -9.96 0.71
C PRO A 451 1.71 -8.82 1.37
N TYR A 452 3.05 -8.85 1.28
CA TYR A 452 3.88 -7.73 1.77
C TYR A 452 3.59 -6.44 0.99
N SER A 453 3.42 -6.58 -0.34
CA SER A 453 2.73 -5.62 -1.20
C SER A 453 1.48 -6.26 -1.81
N ILE A 454 0.73 -5.49 -2.62
CA ILE A 454 -0.53 -5.94 -3.25
C ILE A 454 -0.40 -7.20 -4.12
N ASN A 455 0.81 -7.56 -4.55
CA ASN A 455 1.01 -8.61 -5.54
C ASN A 455 1.39 -9.99 -4.96
N GLY A 456 1.59 -10.19 -3.67
CA GLY A 456 2.06 -11.50 -3.16
C GLY A 456 3.54 -11.73 -3.47
N ASP A 457 4.40 -11.12 -2.68
CA ASP A 457 5.85 -11.10 -2.83
C ASP A 457 6.52 -12.36 -2.27
N LEU A 458 7.76 -12.61 -2.70
CA LEU A 458 8.58 -13.70 -2.15
C LEU A 458 9.22 -13.25 -0.85
N ILE A 459 8.94 -14.00 0.20
CA ILE A 459 9.42 -13.77 1.57
C ILE A 459 10.46 -14.84 1.90
N TYR A 460 11.61 -14.38 2.38
CA TYR A 460 12.69 -15.21 2.90
C TYR A 460 13.02 -14.77 4.32
N ILE A 461 12.85 -15.69 5.27
CA ILE A 461 13.27 -15.50 6.66
C ILE A 461 14.52 -16.34 6.89
N LYS A 462 15.64 -15.66 7.07
CA LYS A 462 16.96 -16.26 7.26
C LYS A 462 17.22 -16.42 8.76
N ASP A 463 17.18 -17.67 9.21
CA ASP A 463 17.31 -18.05 10.62
C ASP A 463 18.73 -18.47 11.04
N ALA A 464 19.63 -18.63 10.07
CA ALA A 464 21.01 -19.06 10.27
C ALA A 464 21.97 -18.29 9.36
N ASN A 465 23.23 -18.17 9.77
CA ASN A 465 24.31 -17.54 8.98
C ASN A 465 23.96 -16.10 8.54
N THR A 466 23.26 -15.36 9.41
CA THR A 466 22.82 -13.98 9.14
C THR A 466 23.98 -13.00 9.31
N VAL A 467 23.97 -11.93 8.52
CA VAL A 467 25.00 -10.88 8.56
C VAL A 467 24.86 -10.01 9.81
N THR A 468 23.62 -9.79 10.25
CA THR A 468 23.26 -8.98 11.41
C THR A 468 23.45 -9.70 12.75
N GLY A 469 23.62 -11.03 12.76
CA GLY A 469 23.59 -11.85 13.97
C GLY A 469 22.18 -12.05 14.56
N THR A 470 21.16 -11.49 13.92
CA THR A 470 19.74 -11.61 14.26
C THR A 470 18.98 -12.31 13.13
N ILE A 471 17.74 -12.74 13.35
CA ILE A 471 16.88 -13.25 12.27
C ILE A 471 16.69 -12.15 11.23
N GLU A 472 16.95 -12.46 9.96
CA GLU A 472 16.81 -11.51 8.87
C GLU A 472 15.56 -11.79 8.04
N VAL A 473 14.86 -10.73 7.67
CA VAL A 473 13.71 -10.78 6.76
C VAL A 473 14.09 -10.12 5.45
N HIS A 474 13.88 -10.84 4.35
CA HIS A 474 14.10 -10.35 3.01
C HIS A 474 12.86 -10.52 2.15
N ILE A 475 12.57 -9.52 1.32
CA ILE A 475 11.39 -9.52 0.45
C ILE A 475 11.81 -9.20 -0.99
N ALA A 476 11.33 -9.98 -1.96
CA ALA A 476 11.51 -9.73 -3.39
C ALA A 476 10.17 -9.50 -4.10
N SER A 477 10.12 -8.47 -4.94
CA SER A 477 8.89 -7.99 -5.56
C SER A 477 8.36 -8.91 -6.65
N ARG A 478 7.14 -9.42 -6.51
CA ARG A 478 6.49 -10.18 -7.59
C ARG A 478 6.25 -9.33 -8.83
N ALA A 479 5.93 -8.04 -8.68
CA ALA A 479 5.72 -7.13 -9.81
C ALA A 479 6.95 -7.04 -10.74
N SER A 480 8.14 -7.34 -10.20
CA SER A 480 9.39 -7.42 -10.97
C SER A 480 9.75 -8.82 -11.45
N GLY A 481 8.89 -9.83 -11.27
CA GLY A 481 9.24 -11.24 -11.45
C GLY A 481 10.29 -11.71 -10.43
N TYR A 482 10.22 -11.19 -9.20
CA TYR A 482 11.17 -11.43 -8.10
C TYR A 482 12.61 -10.98 -8.34
N GLN A 483 12.84 -10.05 -9.28
CA GLN A 483 14.17 -9.52 -9.60
C GLN A 483 14.58 -8.29 -8.77
N THR A 484 13.64 -7.66 -8.05
CA THR A 484 13.89 -6.49 -7.21
C THR A 484 13.73 -6.84 -5.73
N LYS A 485 14.77 -6.60 -4.92
CA LYS A 485 14.70 -6.70 -3.45
C LYS A 485 13.99 -5.47 -2.88
N LEU A 486 12.85 -5.68 -2.22
CA LEU A 486 12.06 -4.65 -1.53
C LEU A 486 12.59 -4.35 -0.13
N LEU A 487 12.98 -5.41 0.60
CA LEU A 487 13.42 -5.31 1.99
C LEU A 487 14.60 -6.25 2.25
N GLY A 488 15.48 -5.83 3.16
CA GLY A 488 16.44 -6.72 3.81
C GLY A 488 16.88 -6.12 5.13
N VAL A 489 16.38 -6.66 6.24
CA VAL A 489 16.63 -6.13 7.58
C VAL A 489 16.87 -7.27 8.57
N GLY A 490 17.67 -7.02 9.59
CA GLY A 490 17.66 -7.84 10.81
C GLY A 490 16.39 -7.55 11.61
N SER A 491 16.13 -8.36 12.62
CA SER A 491 15.02 -8.18 13.55
C SER A 491 15.54 -8.10 14.98
N THR A 492 14.65 -7.90 15.94
CA THR A 492 14.99 -8.01 17.36
C THR A 492 15.27 -9.47 17.79
N PHE A 493 14.99 -10.50 16.97
CA PHE A 493 15.20 -11.92 17.33
C PHE A 493 16.65 -12.38 17.15
N ALA A 494 17.19 -13.07 18.15
CA ALA A 494 18.42 -13.83 17.98
C ALA A 494 18.18 -15.03 17.04
N GLN A 495 19.24 -15.56 16.45
CA GLN A 495 19.13 -16.79 15.66
C GLN A 495 18.65 -17.95 16.54
N GLU A 496 17.51 -18.55 16.18
CA GLU A 496 16.89 -19.68 16.88
C GLU A 496 16.46 -20.74 15.88
N GLN A 497 16.66 -22.02 16.23
CA GLN A 497 16.50 -23.17 15.32
C GLN A 497 15.49 -24.22 15.81
N ASN A 498 14.74 -23.91 16.85
CA ASN A 498 13.86 -24.81 17.61
C ASN A 498 12.38 -24.44 17.44
N GLY A 499 12.04 -23.93 16.26
CA GLY A 499 10.71 -23.41 15.97
C GLY A 499 10.51 -23.15 14.48
N PHE A 500 9.35 -22.56 14.17
CA PHE A 500 8.91 -22.22 12.82
C PHE A 500 8.73 -20.72 12.68
N TRP A 501 9.28 -20.13 11.61
CA TRP A 501 9.13 -18.71 11.31
C TRP A 501 8.11 -18.48 10.20
N GLN A 502 7.32 -17.42 10.34
CA GLN A 502 6.32 -17.01 9.34
C GLN A 502 6.15 -15.49 9.37
N LEU A 503 5.89 -14.90 8.20
CA LEU A 503 5.34 -13.55 8.12
C LEU A 503 3.82 -13.61 7.98
N ILE A 504 3.08 -12.97 8.87
CA ILE A 504 1.62 -12.90 8.84
C ILE A 504 1.15 -11.62 9.54
N ASP A 505 0.04 -11.03 9.09
CA ASP A 505 -0.60 -9.91 9.78
C ASP A 505 -1.23 -10.42 11.07
N PHE A 506 -0.48 -10.34 12.18
CA PHE A 506 -0.85 -10.99 13.44
C PHE A 506 -1.86 -10.13 14.21
N ASN A 507 -1.70 -8.81 14.15
CA ASN A 507 -2.52 -7.85 14.89
C ASN A 507 -3.67 -7.24 14.05
N ALA A 508 -3.82 -7.65 12.78
CA ALA A 508 -4.80 -7.17 11.82
C ALA A 508 -4.65 -5.68 11.47
N ASP A 509 -3.41 -5.17 11.41
CA ASP A 509 -3.09 -3.79 11.06
C ASP A 509 -2.78 -3.57 9.57
N GLY A 510 -2.82 -4.63 8.77
CA GLY A 510 -2.49 -4.63 7.35
C GLY A 510 -0.99 -4.68 7.05
N LYS A 511 -0.13 -4.97 8.05
CA LYS A 511 1.30 -5.19 7.91
C LYS A 511 1.66 -6.59 8.36
N LEU A 512 2.59 -7.22 7.63
CA LEU A 512 3.08 -8.54 8.00
C LEU A 512 4.05 -8.43 9.17
N ASP A 513 3.70 -9.05 10.29
CA ASP A 513 4.53 -9.21 11.48
C ASP A 513 5.44 -10.43 11.36
N LEU A 514 6.61 -10.36 11.99
CA LEU A 514 7.52 -11.50 12.11
C LEU A 514 7.11 -12.36 13.30
N THR A 515 6.64 -13.57 13.01
CA THR A 515 6.16 -14.52 14.02
C THR A 515 7.09 -15.72 14.14
N TYR A 516 7.22 -16.22 15.36
CA TYR A 516 7.99 -17.41 15.70
C TYR A 516 7.17 -18.33 16.58
N ILE A 517 6.95 -19.56 16.11
CA ILE A 517 6.30 -20.64 16.86
C ILE A 517 7.40 -21.54 17.41
N LYS A 518 7.72 -21.38 18.68
CA LYS A 518 8.77 -22.14 19.37
C LYS A 518 8.16 -23.38 20.00
N PHE A 519 8.40 -24.53 19.39
CA PHE A 519 7.79 -25.81 19.80
C PHE A 519 8.80 -26.81 20.38
N GLN A 520 10.09 -26.43 20.51
CA GLN A 520 11.12 -27.21 21.18
C GLN A 520 11.97 -26.30 22.08
N ASN A 521 12.43 -26.82 23.23
CA ASN A 521 13.25 -26.09 24.20
C ASN A 521 12.67 -24.72 24.60
N ALA A 522 11.34 -24.61 24.65
CA ALA A 522 10.67 -23.45 25.23
C ALA A 522 10.69 -23.54 26.76
N GLU A 523 10.82 -22.40 27.44
CA GLU A 523 11.06 -22.32 28.89
C GLU A 523 9.84 -22.78 29.68
N SER A 524 8.65 -22.57 29.12
CA SER A 524 7.36 -22.93 29.72
C SER A 524 6.99 -24.41 29.59
N ASN A 525 7.77 -25.22 28.86
CA ASN A 525 7.39 -26.58 28.42
C ASN A 525 6.11 -26.65 27.55
N THR A 526 5.59 -25.50 27.14
CA THR A 526 4.51 -25.37 26.15
C THR A 526 5.03 -24.71 24.89
N VAL A 527 4.24 -24.72 23.82
CA VAL A 527 4.58 -24.01 22.57
C VAL A 527 4.41 -22.51 22.81
N GLU A 528 5.46 -21.74 22.52
CA GLU A 528 5.47 -20.28 22.67
C GLU A 528 5.27 -19.61 21.31
N ILE A 529 4.49 -18.52 21.28
CA ILE A 529 4.32 -17.64 20.13
C ILE A 529 5.01 -16.32 20.45
N HIS A 530 5.93 -15.92 19.58
CA HIS A 530 6.62 -14.64 19.67
C HIS A 530 6.31 -13.81 18.43
N VAL A 531 6.13 -12.50 18.62
CA VAL A 531 5.75 -11.58 17.54
C VAL A 531 6.60 -10.32 17.60
N ALA A 532 7.17 -9.92 16.48
CA ALA A 532 7.77 -8.60 16.29
C ALA A 532 7.03 -7.82 15.20
N SER A 533 6.74 -6.56 15.51
CA SER A 533 5.93 -5.64 14.71
C SER A 533 6.47 -5.49 13.30
N GLY A 534 5.62 -5.65 12.28
CA GLY A 534 5.90 -5.27 10.89
C GLY A 534 5.93 -3.76 10.65
N TRP A 535 5.57 -2.97 11.67
CA TRP A 535 5.52 -1.52 11.65
C TRP A 535 6.49 -0.87 12.67
N PHE A 536 6.75 0.43 12.50
CA PHE A 536 7.73 1.21 13.26
C PHE A 536 7.25 1.65 14.64
#